data_AF-A0A929XHW9-F1
#
_entry.id   AF-A0A929XHW9-F1
#
_cell.length_a   1.000
_cell.length_b   1.000
_cell.length_c   1.000
_cell.angle_alpha   90.00
_cell.angle_beta   90.00
_cell.angle_gamma   90.00
#
_symmetry.space_group_name_H-M   'P 1'
#
loop_
_entity.id
_entity.type
_entity.pdbx_description
1 polymer ?
#
loop_
_entity_poly.entity_id
_entity_poly.type
_entity_poly.pdbx_seq_one_letter_code
_entity_poly.pdbx_strand_id
1 'polypeptide(L)'
;MMQRLQEAIFSKKAPIVVGLDPQLSFIPKRILEPCLKEFGETPEAAAEAFYRFNVEIVDAVSDLVPAVKPQIAMYEILGIPGLICYEKTIRLCQQKGLLVIGDIKRGDIGSTSLAYA
;
A
#
# COMPACT_ATOMS: atom_id res chain seq x y z
N MET A 1 -19.41 3.66 0.15
CA MET A 1 -18.14 3.81 -0.60
C MET A 1 -18.28 4.71 -1.81
N MET A 2 -19.20 4.45 -2.75
CA MET A 2 -19.35 5.24 -3.99
C MET A 2 -19.50 6.76 -3.75
N GLN A 3 -20.36 7.16 -2.81
CA GLN A 3 -20.54 8.59 -2.47
C GLN A 3 -19.22 9.22 -1.96
N ARG A 4 -18.53 8.57 -1.02
CA ARG A 4 -17.23 9.05 -0.50
C ARG A 4 -16.20 9.24 -1.61
N LEU A 5 -16.17 8.32 -2.59
CA LEU A 5 -15.26 8.43 -3.73
C LEU A 5 -15.62 9.60 -4.64
N GLN A 6 -16.91 9.78 -4.94
CA GLN A 6 -17.39 10.91 -5.74
C GLN A 6 -17.06 12.26 -5.07
N GLU A 7 -17.35 12.39 -3.78
CA GLU A 7 -17.03 13.58 -2.99
C GLU A 7 -15.52 13.88 -3.00
N ALA A 8 -14.69 12.85 -2.81
CA ALA A 8 -13.23 13.00 -2.86
C ALA A 8 -12.74 13.43 -4.25
N ILE A 9 -13.26 12.83 -5.34
CA ILE A 9 -12.92 13.21 -6.72
C ILE A 9 -13.28 14.67 -6.99
N PHE A 10 -14.48 15.12 -6.59
CA PHE A 10 -14.91 16.50 -6.78
C PHE A 10 -14.09 17.50 -5.96
N SER A 11 -13.80 17.18 -4.70
CA SER A 11 -12.99 18.01 -3.81
C SER A 11 -11.55 18.16 -4.32
N LYS A 12 -10.92 17.07 -4.73
CA LYS A 12 -9.54 17.05 -5.24
C LYS A 12 -9.42 17.46 -6.70
N LYS A 13 -10.54 17.48 -7.45
CA LYS A 13 -10.60 17.67 -8.92
C LYS A 13 -9.70 16.70 -9.67
N ALA A 14 -9.56 15.48 -9.14
CA ALA A 14 -8.64 14.47 -9.66
C ALA A 14 -9.30 13.08 -9.61
N PRO A 15 -9.67 12.50 -10.75
CA PRO A 15 -10.12 11.11 -10.83
C PRO A 15 -8.91 10.16 -10.92
N ILE A 16 -7.93 10.32 -10.02
CA ILE A 16 -6.65 9.60 -10.05
C ILE A 16 -6.60 8.59 -8.90
N VAL A 17 -6.07 7.40 -9.18
CA VAL A 17 -5.76 6.39 -8.16
C VAL A 17 -4.27 6.08 -8.26
N VAL A 18 -3.53 6.28 -7.17
CA VAL A 18 -2.09 5.98 -7.14
C VAL A 18 -1.88 4.51 -6.77
N GLY A 19 -1.11 3.79 -7.58
CA GLY A 19 -0.70 2.41 -7.29
C GLY A 19 0.42 2.38 -6.23
N LEU A 20 0.31 1.47 -5.26
CA LEU A 20 1.35 1.23 -4.25
C LEU A 20 1.87 -0.19 -4.42
N ASP A 21 2.73 -0.36 -5.42
CA ASP A 21 3.20 -1.66 -5.92
C ASP A 21 4.74 -1.76 -5.74
N PRO A 22 5.24 -1.72 -4.49
CA PRO A 22 6.68 -1.61 -4.24
C PRO A 22 7.44 -2.85 -4.71
N GLN A 23 8.59 -2.64 -5.32
CA GLN A 23 9.54 -3.69 -5.69
C GLN A 23 10.93 -3.23 -5.27
N LEU A 24 11.79 -4.16 -4.84
CA LEU A 24 13.15 -3.82 -4.38
C LEU A 24 13.94 -3.00 -5.40
N SER A 25 13.75 -3.26 -6.70
CA SER A 25 14.37 -2.51 -7.80
C SER A 25 13.94 -1.05 -7.89
N PHE A 26 12.76 -0.70 -7.38
CA PHE A 26 12.24 0.68 -7.36
C PHE A 26 12.66 1.43 -6.10
N ILE A 27 13.05 0.72 -5.04
CA ILE A 27 13.39 1.34 -3.77
C ILE A 27 14.74 2.07 -3.92
N PRO A 28 14.77 3.39 -3.71
CA PRO A 28 16.01 4.14 -3.75
C PRO A 28 16.98 3.64 -2.68
N LYS A 29 18.28 3.57 -3.01
CA LYS A 29 19.33 3.09 -2.10
C LYS A 29 19.32 3.77 -0.74
N ARG A 30 18.99 5.07 -0.69
CA ARG A 30 18.89 5.84 0.55
C ARG A 30 17.85 5.29 1.55
N ILE A 31 16.84 4.57 1.07
CA ILE A 31 15.83 3.90 1.88
C ILE A 31 16.24 2.46 2.16
N LEU A 32 16.71 1.74 1.13
CA LEU A 32 17.03 0.32 1.22
C LEU A 32 18.25 0.03 2.10
N GLU A 33 19.35 0.76 1.93
CA GLU A 33 20.61 0.47 2.63
C GLU A 33 20.49 0.59 4.16
N PRO A 34 19.81 1.59 4.76
CA PRO A 34 19.56 1.61 6.19
C PRO A 34 18.78 0.40 6.69
N CYS A 35 17.74 -0.04 5.97
CA CYS A 35 16.95 -1.21 6.36
C CYS A 35 17.79 -2.49 6.34
N LEU A 36 18.64 -2.67 5.32
CA LEU A 36 19.54 -3.81 5.23
C LEU A 36 20.60 -3.81 6.36
N LYS A 37 21.08 -2.64 6.77
CA LYS A 37 22.03 -2.52 7.90
C LYS A 37 21.38 -2.85 9.24
N GLU A 38 20.12 -2.46 9.42
CA GLU A 38 19.38 -2.63 10.68
C GLU A 38 18.85 -4.07 10.84
N PHE A 39 18.30 -4.65 9.77
CA PHE A 39 17.57 -5.92 9.81
C PHE A 39 18.28 -7.07 9.06
N GLY A 40 19.42 -6.81 8.41
CA GLY A 40 20.11 -7.75 7.54
C GLY A 40 19.44 -7.94 6.18
N GLU A 41 19.92 -8.90 5.38
CA GLU A 41 19.27 -9.30 4.12
C GLU A 41 18.08 -10.23 4.40
N THR A 42 17.02 -9.67 4.97
CA THR A 42 15.84 -10.40 5.45
C THR A 42 14.53 -9.87 4.85
N PRO A 43 13.44 -10.67 4.85
CA PRO A 43 12.12 -10.18 4.44
C PRO A 43 11.64 -8.97 5.26
N GLU A 44 12.02 -8.89 6.53
CA GLU A 44 11.76 -7.74 7.41
C GLU A 44 12.42 -6.47 6.89
N ALA A 45 13.68 -6.55 6.42
CA ALA A 45 14.38 -5.41 5.84
C ALA A 45 13.69 -4.91 4.56
N ALA A 46 13.27 -5.84 3.69
CA ALA A 46 12.53 -5.50 2.47
C ALA A 46 11.16 -4.88 2.79
N ALA A 47 10.44 -5.45 3.76
CA ALA A 47 9.13 -4.98 4.19
C ALA A 47 9.21 -3.57 4.81
N GLU A 48 10.23 -3.29 5.61
CA GLU A 48 10.46 -1.96 6.16
C GLU A 48 10.86 -0.96 5.07
N ALA A 49 11.68 -1.36 4.10
CA ALA A 49 12.01 -0.53 2.95
C ALA A 49 10.78 -0.19 2.10
N PHE A 50 9.88 -1.16 1.88
CA PHE A 50 8.59 -0.94 1.20
C PHE A 50 7.71 0.03 1.97
N TYR A 51 7.61 -0.12 3.28
CA TYR A 51 6.83 0.77 4.13
C TYR A 51 7.35 2.21 4.06
N ARG A 52 8.66 2.42 4.26
CA ARG A 52 9.29 3.75 4.20
C ARG A 52 9.11 4.41 2.82
N PHE A 53 9.23 3.64 1.74
CA PHE A 53 9.00 4.14 0.39
C PHE A 53 7.54 4.55 0.17
N ASN A 54 6.59 3.73 0.61
CA ASN A 54 5.17 4.07 0.52
C ASN A 54 4.80 5.29 1.39
N VAL A 55 5.45 5.49 2.54
CA VAL A 55 5.26 6.71 3.34
C VAL A 55 5.57 7.95 2.53
N GLU A 56 6.73 8.00 1.86
CA GLU A 56 7.11 9.14 1.04
C GLU A 56 6.14 9.37 -0.13
N ILE A 57 5.67 8.30 -0.78
CA ILE A 57 4.67 8.41 -1.85
C ILE A 57 3.37 8.99 -1.30
N VAL A 58 2.85 8.40 -0.21
CA VAL A 58 1.58 8.80 0.40
C VAL A 58 1.62 10.24 0.87
N ASP A 59 2.71 10.66 1.52
CA ASP A 59 2.91 12.05 1.95
C ASP A 59 2.93 13.02 0.76
N ALA A 60 3.50 12.61 -0.38
CA ALA A 60 3.54 13.44 -1.57
C ALA A 60 2.19 13.55 -2.29
N VAL A 61 1.31 12.54 -2.19
CA VAL A 61 0.07 12.47 -2.98
C VAL A 61 -1.22 12.66 -2.20
N SER A 62 -1.21 12.56 -0.85
CA SER A 62 -2.45 12.50 -0.05
C SER A 62 -3.36 13.73 -0.23
N ASP A 63 -2.75 14.89 -0.48
CA ASP A 63 -3.51 16.12 -0.71
C ASP A 63 -4.03 16.27 -2.14
N LEU A 64 -3.59 15.43 -3.06
CA LEU A 64 -3.83 15.56 -4.50
C LEU A 64 -4.82 14.52 -5.04
N VAL A 65 -4.86 13.31 -4.47
CA VAL A 65 -5.63 12.19 -5.02
C VAL A 65 -6.72 11.71 -4.07
N PRO A 66 -7.84 11.16 -4.57
CA PRO A 66 -8.91 10.61 -3.75
C PRO A 66 -8.57 9.24 -3.15
N ALA A 67 -7.72 8.46 -3.81
CA ALA A 67 -7.53 7.06 -3.48
C ALA A 67 -6.16 6.50 -3.87
N VAL A 68 -5.82 5.38 -3.23
CA VAL A 68 -4.65 4.55 -3.52
C VAL A 68 -5.06 3.09 -3.73
N LYS A 69 -4.22 2.33 -4.43
CA LYS A 69 -4.45 0.93 -4.75
C LYS A 69 -3.19 0.08 -4.49
N PRO A 70 -2.97 -0.41 -3.26
CA PRO A 70 -1.86 -1.31 -2.98
C PRO A 70 -2.07 -2.71 -3.59
N GLN A 71 -1.05 -3.23 -4.27
CA GLN A 71 -1.03 -4.58 -4.85
C GLN A 71 -0.51 -5.61 -3.86
N ILE A 72 -1.39 -6.48 -3.34
CA ILE A 72 -1.04 -7.42 -2.26
C ILE A 72 0.08 -8.39 -2.61
N ALA A 73 0.19 -8.80 -3.88
CA ALA A 73 1.20 -9.74 -4.34
C ALA A 73 2.64 -9.23 -4.09
N MET A 74 2.84 -7.90 -4.12
CA MET A 74 4.14 -7.29 -3.83
C MET A 74 4.53 -7.44 -2.36
N TYR A 75 3.56 -7.59 -1.46
CA TYR A 75 3.78 -7.76 -0.04
C TYR A 75 3.87 -9.24 0.31
N GLU A 76 2.97 -10.08 -0.22
CA GLU A 76 2.91 -11.52 0.07
C GLU A 76 4.20 -12.28 -0.27
N ILE A 77 4.96 -11.83 -1.26
CA ILE A 77 6.26 -12.41 -1.61
C ILE A 77 7.26 -12.37 -0.44
N LEU A 78 7.07 -11.46 0.53
CA LEU A 78 7.88 -11.34 1.74
C LEU A 78 7.31 -12.14 2.93
N GLY A 79 6.24 -12.92 2.74
CA GLY A 79 5.58 -13.67 3.80
C GLY A 79 4.92 -12.77 4.86
N ILE A 80 4.98 -13.19 6.12
CA ILE A 80 4.33 -12.49 7.26
C ILE A 80 4.84 -11.04 7.43
N PRO A 81 6.16 -10.74 7.35
CA PRO A 81 6.63 -9.35 7.38
C PRO A 81 5.99 -8.48 6.31
N GLY A 82 5.79 -9.03 5.11
CA GLY A 82 5.08 -8.36 4.04
C GLY A 82 3.62 -8.07 4.37
N LEU A 83 2.87 -9.04 4.90
CA LEU A 83 1.48 -8.83 5.32
C LEU A 83 1.34 -7.78 6.43
N ILE A 84 2.30 -7.74 7.37
CA ILE A 84 2.36 -6.67 8.39
C ILE A 84 2.63 -5.32 7.72
N CYS A 85 3.55 -5.24 6.76
CA CYS A 85 3.80 -4.03 5.99
C CYS A 85 2.58 -3.56 5.19
N TYR A 86 1.85 -4.48 4.57
CA TYR A 86 0.61 -4.20 3.85
C TYR A 86 -0.43 -3.56 4.78
N GLU A 87 -0.65 -4.16 5.96
CA GLU A 87 -1.57 -3.66 6.97
C GLU A 87 -1.15 -2.27 7.49
N LYS A 88 0.14 -2.07 7.82
CA LYS A 88 0.71 -0.76 8.17
C LYS A 88 0.49 0.30 7.08
N THR A 89 0.70 -0.06 5.82
CA THR A 89 0.54 0.83 4.66
C THR A 89 -0.93 1.25 4.49
N ILE A 90 -1.88 0.31 4.64
CA ILE A 90 -3.31 0.61 4.58
C ILE A 90 -3.70 1.59 5.68
N ARG A 91 -3.28 1.33 6.93
CA ARG A 91 -3.57 2.21 8.08
C ARG A 91 -3.05 3.62 7.85
N LEU A 92 -1.81 3.76 7.36
CA LEU A 92 -1.23 5.06 7.01
C LEU A 92 -2.09 5.81 5.98
N CYS A 93 -2.48 5.14 4.89
CA CYS A 93 -3.29 5.76 3.84
C CYS A 93 -4.64 6.24 4.39
N GLN A 94 -5.31 5.41 5.20
CA GLN A 94 -6.58 5.76 5.84
C GLN A 94 -6.44 6.93 6.81
N GLN A 95 -5.37 6.98 7.59
CA GLN A 95 -5.06 8.11 8.49
C GLN A 95 -4.85 9.42 7.72
N LYS A 96 -4.33 9.35 6.50
CA LYS A 96 -4.17 10.48 5.58
C LYS A 96 -5.45 10.82 4.81
N GLY A 97 -6.58 10.18 5.13
CA GLY A 97 -7.88 10.44 4.51
C GLY A 97 -8.06 9.83 3.12
N LEU A 98 -7.12 9.00 2.65
CA LEU A 98 -7.21 8.35 1.35
C LEU A 98 -8.17 7.16 1.40
N LEU A 99 -8.94 6.99 0.34
CA LEU A 99 -9.65 5.74 0.09
C LEU A 99 -8.65 4.67 -0.37
N VAL A 100 -8.81 3.45 0.13
CA VAL A 100 -7.89 2.35 -0.19
C VAL A 100 -8.64 1.26 -0.93
N ILE A 101 -8.10 0.86 -2.08
CA ILE A 101 -8.60 -0.24 -2.91
C ILE A 101 -7.57 -1.36 -2.86
N GLY A 102 -7.84 -2.43 -2.11
CA GLY A 102 -6.97 -3.60 -2.11
C GLY A 102 -7.02 -4.30 -3.46
N ASP A 103 -5.92 -4.25 -4.23
CA ASP A 103 -5.80 -5.01 -5.47
C ASP A 103 -5.33 -6.43 -5.14
N ILE A 104 -6.31 -7.25 -4.76
CA ILE A 104 -6.14 -8.58 -4.20
C ILE A 104 -6.62 -9.71 -5.10
N LYS A 105 -7.33 -9.38 -6.21
CA LYS A 105 -7.84 -10.32 -7.22
C LYS A 105 -8.54 -11.57 -6.65
N ARG A 106 -9.21 -11.42 -5.50
CA ARG A 106 -9.89 -12.54 -4.82
C ARG A 106 -11.09 -13.03 -5.62
N GLY A 107 -11.24 -14.34 -5.70
CA GLY A 107 -12.39 -15.02 -6.29
C GLY A 107 -12.45 -16.46 -5.82
N ASP A 108 -13.57 -16.87 -5.23
CA ASP A 108 -13.76 -18.19 -4.65
C ASP A 108 -15.27 -18.51 -4.53
N ILE A 109 -15.63 -19.73 -4.14
CA ILE A 109 -17.03 -20.11 -3.88
C ILE A 109 -17.63 -19.27 -2.74
N GLY A 110 -18.96 -19.21 -2.67
CA GLY A 110 -19.69 -18.28 -1.80
C GLY A 110 -19.23 -18.29 -0.33
N SER A 111 -19.06 -19.47 0.28
CA SER A 111 -18.62 -19.60 1.67
C SER A 111 -17.21 -19.03 1.90
N THR A 112 -16.28 -19.27 0.97
CA THR A 112 -14.91 -18.80 1.09
C THR A 112 -14.80 -17.31 0.77
N SER A 113 -15.59 -16.82 -0.18
CA SER A 113 -15.68 -15.39 -0.50
C SER A 113 -16.12 -14.54 0.70
N LEU A 114 -16.91 -15.10 1.62
CA LEU A 114 -17.26 -14.41 2.88
C LEU A 114 -16.07 -14.25 3.83
N ALA A 115 -15.12 -15.18 3.85
CA ALA A 115 -13.91 -15.04 4.67
C ALA A 115 -12.99 -13.90 4.19
N TYR A 116 -13.20 -13.44 2.96
CA TYR A 116 -12.48 -12.31 2.38
C TYR A 116 -13.14 -10.94 2.63
N ALA A 117 -14.43 -10.90 2.97
CA ALA A 117 -15.28 -9.70 2.96
C ALA A 117 -15.29 -8.91 4.28
#